data_AF-A0A9E5B4Z3-F1
#
_entry.id   AF-A0A9E5B4Z3-F1
#
_cell.length_a   1.000
_cell.length_b   1.000
_cell.length_c   1.000
_cell.angle_alpha   90.00
_cell.angle_beta   90.00
_cell.angle_gamma   90.00
#
_symmetry.space_group_name_H-M   'P 1'
#
loop_
_entity.id
_entity.type
_entity.pdbx_description
1 polymer ?
#
loop_
_entity_poly.entity_id
_entity_poly.type
_entity_poly.pdbx_seq_one_letter_code
_entity_poly.pdbx_strand_id
1 'polypeptide(L)'
;MRYIFLVFGFVFFTMVFVVGLLADRTIALVVRDACIAAVVGGLAGHWFWNHVLDAMRITVAVKRATAEAASKAKRRKKGETVVAKAEK
;
A
#
# COMPACT_ATOMS: atom_id res chain seq x y z
N MET A 1 5.69 8.94 1.67
CA MET A 1 6.38 8.55 0.42
C MET A 1 6.35 9.71 -0.55
N ARG A 2 7.36 10.59 -0.54
CA ARG A 2 7.32 11.89 -1.22
C ARG A 2 7.44 11.81 -2.75
N TYR A 3 7.97 10.71 -3.28
CA TYR A 3 8.24 10.53 -4.72
C TYR A 3 7.20 9.71 -5.48
N ILE A 4 6.16 9.20 -4.80
CA ILE A 4 5.16 8.32 -5.42
C ILE A 4 4.36 9.01 -6.51
N PHE A 5 4.04 10.29 -6.32
CA PHE A 5 3.38 11.09 -7.34
C PHE A 5 4.22 11.15 -8.64
N LEU A 6 5.53 11.35 -8.53
CA LEU A 6 6.43 11.44 -9.67
C LEU A 6 6.60 10.09 -10.37
N VAL A 7 6.71 9.00 -9.61
CA VAL A 7 6.87 7.65 -10.18
C VAL A 7 5.60 7.24 -10.93
N PHE A 8 4.42 7.36 -10.30
CA PHE A 8 3.17 6.99 -10.96
C PHE A 8 2.84 7.92 -12.14
N GLY A 9 3.10 9.22 -12.00
CA GLY A 9 2.92 10.17 -13.10
C GLY A 9 3.84 9.87 -14.28
N PHE A 10 5.10 9.54 -14.04
CA PHE A 10 6.05 9.17 -15.10
C PHE A 10 5.69 7.85 -15.78
N VAL A 11 5.24 6.84 -15.03
CA VAL A 11 4.78 5.56 -15.59
C VAL A 11 3.56 5.75 -16.48
N PHE A 12 2.55 6.52 -16.02
CA PHE A 12 1.37 6.81 -16.84
C PHE A 12 1.71 7.68 -18.05
N PHE A 13 2.62 8.64 -17.91
CA PHE A 13 3.11 9.46 -19.01
C PHE A 13 3.74 8.60 -20.11
N THR A 14 4.72 7.76 -19.75
CA THR A 14 5.42 6.90 -20.70
C THR A 14 4.49 5.88 -21.35
N MET A 15 3.56 5.31 -20.59
CA MET A 15 2.55 4.39 -21.11
C MET A 15 1.64 5.05 -22.15
N VAL A 16 1.07 6.23 -21.86
CA VAL A 16 0.19 6.94 -22.80
C VAL A 16 0.97 7.51 -24.00
N PHE A 17 2.22 7.91 -23.79
CA PHE A 17 3.09 8.37 -24.86
C PHE A 17 3.38 7.25 -25.86
N VAL A 18 3.75 6.05 -25.38
CA VAL A 18 4.00 4.88 -26.24
C VAL A 18 2.73 4.44 -26.98
N VAL A 19 1.58 4.42 -26.28
CA VAL A 19 0.28 4.08 -26.91
C VAL A 19 -0.12 5.11 -27.96
N GLY A 20 0.11 6.40 -27.71
CA GLY A 20 -0.18 7.46 -28.67
C GLY A 20 0.71 7.41 -29.92
N LEU A 21 1.98 7.02 -29.76
CA LEU A 21 2.89 6.75 -30.88
C LEU A 21 2.44 5.53 -31.70
N LEU A 22 2.04 4.44 -31.04
CA LEU A 22 1.51 3.24 -31.70
C LEU A 22 0.20 3.51 -32.47
N ALA A 23 -0.57 4.51 -32.04
CA ALA A 23 -1.83 4.89 -32.66
C ALA A 23 -1.67 5.84 -33.87
N ASP A 24 -0.44 6.13 -34.30
CA ASP A 24 -0.09 7.05 -35.40
C ASP A 24 -0.77 8.43 -35.28
N ARG A 25 -1.09 8.85 -34.05
CA ARG A 25 -1.75 10.12 -33.80
C ARG A 25 -0.76 11.27 -33.86
N THR A 26 -1.24 12.43 -34.27
CA THR A 26 -0.47 13.68 -34.26
C THR A 26 0.20 13.89 -32.90
N ILE A 27 1.52 14.10 -32.92
CA ILE A 27 2.37 14.21 -31.72
C ILE A 27 1.84 15.25 -30.72
N ALA A 28 1.25 16.34 -31.21
CA ALA A 28 0.63 17.37 -30.37
C ALA A 28 -0.53 16.83 -29.50
N LEU A 29 -1.35 15.90 -30.02
CA LEU A 29 -2.41 15.26 -29.24
C LEU A 29 -1.83 14.24 -28.26
N VAL A 30 -0.82 13.47 -28.69
CA VAL A 30 -0.17 12.44 -27.85
C VAL A 30 0.47 13.06 -26.62
N VAL A 31 1.20 14.17 -26.78
CA VAL A 31 1.87 14.86 -25.67
C VAL A 31 0.84 15.46 -24.71
N ARG A 32 -0.25 16.04 -25.22
CA ARG A 32 -1.32 16.57 -24.37
C ARG A 32 -1.96 15.48 -23.52
N ASP A 33 -2.34 14.37 -24.16
CA ASP A 33 -2.98 13.26 -23.46
C ASP A 33 -2.01 12.58 -22.47
N ALA A 34 -0.71 12.50 -22.81
CA ALA A 34 0.33 12.02 -21.90
C ALA A 34 0.50 12.95 -20.68
N CYS A 35 0.49 14.28 -20.85
CA CYS A 35 0.55 15.23 -19.75
C CYS A 35 -0.67 15.12 -18.81
N ILE A 36 -1.88 14.98 -19.37
CA ILE A 36 -3.10 14.77 -18.58
C ILE A 36 -3.02 13.44 -17.82
N ALA A 37 -2.60 12.37 -18.50
CA ALA A 37 -2.42 11.06 -17.88
C ALA A 37 -1.34 11.07 -16.78
N ALA A 38 -0.28 11.85 -16.93
CA ALA A 38 0.75 12.00 -15.90
C ALA A 38 0.20 12.63 -14.62
N VAL A 39 -0.60 13.70 -14.75
CA VAL A 39 -1.21 14.38 -13.60
C VAL A 39 -2.25 13.48 -12.95
N VAL A 40 -3.14 12.88 -13.73
CA VAL A 40 -4.21 12.00 -13.23
C VAL A 40 -3.61 10.73 -12.61
N GLY A 41 -2.65 10.09 -13.28
CA GLY A 41 -1.95 8.90 -12.80
C GLY A 41 -1.13 9.17 -11.54
N GLY A 42 -0.44 10.32 -11.48
CA GLY A 42 0.27 10.74 -10.28
C GLY A 42 -0.66 10.96 -9.08
N LEU A 43 -1.79 11.64 -9.29
CA LEU A 43 -2.77 11.92 -8.23
C LEU A 43 -3.47 10.64 -7.75
N ALA A 44 -3.93 9.81 -8.69
CA ALA A 44 -4.58 8.53 -8.40
C ALA A 44 -3.60 7.55 -7.74
N GLY A 45 -2.35 7.50 -8.18
CA GLY A 45 -1.29 6.68 -7.57
C GLY A 45 -0.95 7.14 -6.15
N HIS A 46 -0.93 8.45 -5.89
CA HIS A 46 -0.76 8.98 -4.54
C HIS A 46 -1.92 8.59 -3.62
N TRP A 47 -3.16 8.75 -4.08
CA TRP A 47 -4.35 8.35 -3.33
C TRP A 47 -4.38 6.84 -3.06
N PHE A 48 -4.13 6.03 -4.08
CA PHE A 48 -4.06 4.57 -3.97
C PHE A 48 -3.03 4.14 -2.94
N TRP A 49 -1.83 4.74 -2.97
CA TRP A 49 -0.79 4.38 -2.02
C TRP A 49 -1.13 4.80 -0.58
N ASN A 50 -1.79 5.94 -0.38
CA ASN A 50 -2.29 6.31 0.94
C ASN A 50 -3.31 5.27 1.45
N HIS A 51 -4.24 4.83 0.61
CA HIS A 51 -5.24 3.83 0.99
C HIS A 51 -4.61 2.46 1.31
N VAL A 52 -3.66 2.01 0.48
CA VAL A 52 -2.92 0.75 0.68
C VAL A 52 -2.07 0.80 1.96
N LEU A 53 -1.39 1.92 2.24
CA LEU A 53 -0.64 2.09 3.48
C LEU A 53 -1.56 2.06 4.70
N ASP A 54 -2.76 2.64 4.60
CA ASP A 54 -3.73 2.63 5.69
C ASP A 54 -4.25 1.21 5.94
N ALA A 55 -4.60 0.48 4.88
CA ALA A 55 -4.99 -0.92 4.96
C ALA A 55 -3.87 -1.80 5.56
N MET A 56 -2.61 -1.59 5.15
CA MET A 56 -1.45 -2.30 5.72
C MET A 56 -1.24 -1.98 7.20
N ARG A 57 -1.41 -0.74 7.62
CA ARG A 57 -1.31 -0.36 9.04
C ARG A 57 -2.38 -1.03 9.87
N ILE A 58 -3.62 -1.09 9.37
CA ILE A 58 -4.72 -1.79 10.02
C ILE A 58 -4.40 -3.28 10.14
N THR A 59 -3.90 -3.93 9.07
CA THR A 59 -3.54 -5.35 9.13
C THR A 59 -2.38 -5.62 10.08
N VAL A 60 -1.36 -4.75 10.12
CA VAL A 60 -0.25 -4.87 11.08
C VAL A 60 -0.71 -4.65 12.51
N ALA A 61 -1.58 -3.67 12.76
CA ALA A 61 -2.18 -3.44 14.07
C ALA A 61 -3.01 -4.65 14.52
N VAL A 62 -3.80 -5.24 13.62
CA VAL A 62 -4.53 -6.49 13.88
C VAL A 62 -3.57 -7.63 14.20
N LYS A 63 -2.50 -7.84 13.42
CA LYS A 63 -1.50 -8.89 13.67
C LYS A 63 -0.76 -8.70 15.00
N ARG A 64 -0.45 -7.46 15.38
CA ARG A 64 0.15 -7.15 16.69
C ARG A 64 -0.84 -7.40 17.81
N ALA A 65 -2.10 -7.01 17.66
CA ALA A 65 -3.16 -7.32 18.63
C ALA A 65 -3.40 -8.83 18.76
N THR A 66 -3.31 -9.61 17.67
CA THR A 66 -3.40 -11.09 17.75
C THR A 66 -2.17 -11.71 18.40
N ALA A 67 -0.97 -11.17 18.14
CA ALA A 67 0.26 -11.62 18.78
C ALA A 67 0.28 -11.29 20.29
N GLU A 68 -0.25 -10.13 20.68
CA GLU A 68 -0.42 -9.74 22.08
C GLU A 68 -1.52 -10.56 22.79
N ALA A 69 -2.60 -10.90 22.10
CA ALA A 69 -3.62 -11.82 22.60
C ALA A 69 -3.05 -13.24 22.78
N ALA A 70 -2.25 -13.72 21.83
CA ALA A 70 -1.59 -15.01 21.91
C ALA A 70 -0.53 -15.04 23.02
N SER A 71 0.21 -13.95 23.23
CA SER A 71 1.20 -13.87 24.31
C SER A 71 0.55 -13.79 25.70
N LYS A 72 -0.57 -13.05 25.84
CA LYS A 72 -1.40 -13.06 27.07
C LYS A 72 -2.02 -14.43 27.34
N ALA A 73 -2.51 -15.14 26.32
CA ALA A 73 -3.01 -16.51 26.46
C ALA A 73 -1.92 -17.49 26.91
N LYS A 74 -0.70 -17.36 26.37
CA LYS A 74 0.47 -18.16 26.80
C LYS A 74 0.89 -17.85 28.24
N ARG A 75 0.81 -16.58 28.66
CA ARG A 75 1.10 -16.16 30.04
C ARG A 75 0.06 -16.67 31.04
N ARG A 76 -1.23 -16.67 30.69
CA ARG A 76 -2.29 -17.24 31.55
C ARG A 76 -2.11 -18.74 31.75
N LYS A 77 -1.89 -19.52 30.67
CA LYS A 77 -1.63 -20.96 30.80
C LYS A 77 -0.40 -21.27 31.66
N LYS A 78 0.68 -20.49 31.53
CA LYS A 78 1.88 -20.67 32.35
C LYS A 78 1.64 -20.34 33.83
N GLY A 79 0.87 -19.29 34.13
CA GLY A 79 0.49 -18.95 35.50
C GLY A 79 -0.36 -20.04 36.17
N GLU A 80 -1.34 -20.58 35.46
CA GLU A 80 -2.22 -21.64 35.93
C GLU A 80 -1.45 -22.94 36.22
N THR A 81 -0.49 -23.31 35.36
CA THR A 81 0.40 -24.47 35.61
C THR A 81 1.39 -24.28 36.77
N VAL A 82 1.77 -23.05 37.10
CA VAL A 82 2.67 -22.78 38.24
C VAL A 82 1.91 -22.83 39.56
N VAL A 83 0.68 -22.30 39.60
CA VAL A 83 -0.21 -22.39 40.77
C VAL A 83 -0.59 -23.85 41.04
N ALA A 84 -0.96 -24.61 40.01
CA ALA A 84 -1.29 -26.03 40.16
C ALA A 84 -0.11 -26.92 40.59
N LYS A 85 1.13 -26.46 40.41
CA LYS A 85 2.35 -27.16 40.85
C LYS A 85 2.78 -26.74 42.27
N ALA A 86 2.34 -25.58 42.75
CA ALA A 86 2.65 -25.10 44.10
C ALA A 86 1.70 -25.66 45.18
N GLU A 87 0.57 -26.23 44.78
CA GLU A 87 -0.44 -26.83 45.68
C GLU A 87 -0.27 -28.37 45.85
N LYS A 88 0.77 -28.96 45.25
CA LYS A 88 1.17 -30.37 45.40
C LYS A 88 2.47 -30.47 46.18
#